data_AF-A0A7C7FRG1-F1
#
_entry.id   AF-A0A7C7FRG1-F1
#
_cell.length_a   1.000
_cell.length_b   1.000
_cell.length_c   1.000
_cell.angle_alpha   90.00
_cell.angle_beta   90.00
_cell.angle_gamma   90.00
#
_symmetry.space_group_name_H-M   'P 1'
#
loop_
_entity.id
_entity.type
_entity.pdbx_description
1 polymer ?
#
loop_
_entity_poly.entity_id
_entity_poly.type
_entity_poly.pdbx_seq_one_letter_code
_entity_poly.pdbx_strand_id
1 'polypeptide(L)'
;MGIRINPQLSFLNDPRYDPCRPDSKLGVPSDKLAKLVEADYDLLEGISGLHFHTNCDEKDFSGLLATVRHIKDVIPRFLKQINGVNMGGGYLIQ
;
A
#
# COMPACT_ATOMS: atom_id res chain seq x y z
N MET A 1 -13.22 7.21 -6.71
CA MET A 1 -12.88 7.21 -5.25
C MET A 1 -11.54 6.51 -5.05
N GLY A 2 -10.93 6.59 -3.87
CA GLY A 2 -9.66 5.92 -3.60
C GLY A 2 -9.68 5.07 -2.32
N ILE A 3 -8.88 4.01 -2.31
CA ILE A 3 -8.69 3.15 -1.14
C ILE A 3 -7.26 3.30 -0.60
N ARG A 4 -7.13 3.34 0.73
CA ARG A 4 -5.84 3.23 1.39
C ARG A 4 -5.58 1.78 1.75
N ILE A 5 -4.47 1.22 1.27
CA ILE A 5 -4.02 -0.12 1.63
C ILE A 5 -2.87 -0.06 2.63
N ASN A 6 -2.74 -1.13 3.40
CA ASN A 6 -1.55 -1.48 4.14
C ASN A 6 -0.83 -2.59 3.37
N PRO A 7 0.34 -2.32 2.77
CA PRO A 7 1.09 -3.36 2.07
C PRO A 7 1.58 -4.51 2.95
N GLN A 8 1.53 -4.37 4.30
CA GLN A 8 2.06 -5.34 5.26
C GLN A 8 3.56 -5.64 5.04
N LEU A 9 4.28 -4.65 4.50
CA LEU A 9 5.70 -4.67 4.26
C LEU A 9 6.32 -3.46 4.98
N SER A 10 7.16 -3.73 5.96
CA SER A 10 7.81 -2.72 6.79
C SER A 10 9.32 -2.69 6.55
N PHE A 11 9.89 -1.49 6.55
CA PHE A 11 11.33 -1.23 6.48
C PHE A 11 11.85 -0.49 7.73
N LEU A 12 10.96 -0.15 8.66
CA LEU A 12 11.28 0.64 9.83
C LEU A 12 11.63 -0.23 11.02
N ASN A 13 12.70 0.15 11.72
CA ASN A 13 13.11 -0.51 12.96
C ASN A 13 12.29 -0.07 14.18
N ASP A 14 11.73 1.14 14.16
CA ASP A 14 10.94 1.69 15.28
C ASP A 14 9.44 1.48 15.05
N PRO A 15 8.78 0.58 15.81
CA PRO A 15 7.36 0.28 15.63
C PRO A 15 6.44 1.48 15.87
N ARG A 16 6.89 2.52 16.56
CA ARG A 16 6.06 3.71 16.85
C ARG A 16 5.74 4.49 15.59
N TYR A 17 6.69 4.52 14.66
CA TYR A 17 6.61 5.26 13.40
C TYR A 17 6.25 4.38 12.20
N ASP A 18 6.35 3.06 12.36
CA ASP A 18 6.04 2.09 11.30
C ASP A 18 4.53 2.05 10.97
N PRO A 19 4.11 2.52 9.78
CA PRO A 19 2.72 2.48 9.34
C PRO A 19 2.26 1.06 8.97
N CYS A 20 3.19 0.14 8.74
CA CYS A 20 3.00 -1.24 8.28
C CYS A 20 3.29 -2.29 9.36
N ARG A 21 3.47 -1.85 10.62
CA ARG A 21 3.65 -2.76 11.76
C ARG A 21 2.46 -3.73 11.91
N PRO A 22 2.67 -4.88 12.57
CA PRO A 22 1.59 -5.76 12.98
C PRO A 22 0.48 -4.99 13.72
N ASP A 23 -0.78 -5.32 13.42
CA ASP A 23 -1.98 -4.69 13.97
C ASP A 23 -2.08 -3.17 13.72
N SER A 24 -1.40 -2.67 12.67
CA SER A 24 -1.59 -1.30 12.20
C SER A 24 -3.06 -1.04 11.83
N LYS A 25 -3.60 0.07 12.33
CA LYS A 25 -4.93 0.58 11.98
C LYS A 25 -4.98 1.29 10.61
N LEU A 26 -3.84 1.42 9.93
CA LEU A 26 -3.69 2.28 8.76
C LEU A 26 -3.86 1.49 7.47
N GLY A 27 -5.03 1.63 6.85
CA GLY A 27 -5.35 1.04 5.56
C GLY A 27 -5.84 -0.40 5.62
N VAL A 28 -6.41 -0.88 4.52
CA VAL A 28 -6.85 -2.27 4.37
C VAL A 28 -5.64 -3.17 4.11
N PRO A 29 -5.42 -4.25 4.90
CA PRO A 29 -4.36 -5.21 4.64
C PRO A 29 -4.40 -5.75 3.20
N SER A 30 -3.25 -5.75 2.52
CA SER A 30 -3.12 -6.16 1.12
C SER A 30 -3.57 -7.62 0.92
N ASP A 31 -3.31 -8.50 1.88
CA ASP A 31 -3.74 -9.90 1.85
C ASP A 31 -5.27 -10.06 1.89
N LYS A 32 -5.95 -9.23 2.70
CA LYS A 32 -7.42 -9.20 2.78
C LYS A 32 -8.01 -8.62 1.51
N LEU A 33 -7.41 -7.56 0.97
CA LEU A 33 -7.85 -6.99 -0.30
C LEU A 33 -7.69 -7.99 -1.44
N ALA A 34 -6.57 -8.72 -1.52
CA ALA A 34 -6.39 -9.78 -2.51
C ALA A 34 -7.49 -10.84 -2.41
N LYS A 35 -7.79 -11.31 -1.20
CA LYS A 35 -8.90 -12.28 -0.98
C LYS A 35 -10.25 -11.71 -1.41
N LEU A 36 -10.51 -10.44 -1.14
CA LEU A 36 -11.76 -9.78 -1.54
C LEU A 36 -11.87 -9.68 -3.07
N VAL A 37 -10.79 -9.26 -3.74
CA VAL A 37 -10.68 -9.15 -5.21
C VAL A 37 -10.95 -10.50 -5.90
N GLU A 38 -10.48 -11.59 -5.31
CA GLU A 38 -10.73 -12.94 -5.84
C GLU A 38 -12.13 -13.45 -5.54
N ALA A 39 -12.71 -13.10 -4.39
CA ALA A 39 -14.05 -13.54 -4.01
C ALA A 39 -15.17 -12.78 -4.72
N ASP A 40 -15.06 -11.45 -4.80
CA ASP A 40 -16.05 -10.56 -5.41
C ASP A 40 -15.40 -9.23 -5.81
N TYR A 41 -15.05 -9.14 -7.09
CA TYR A 41 -14.36 -7.99 -7.66
C TYR A 41 -15.25 -6.75 -7.77
N ASP A 42 -16.57 -6.94 -7.92
CA ASP A 42 -17.52 -5.86 -8.18
C ASP A 42 -17.76 -4.99 -6.95
N LEU A 43 -17.45 -5.50 -5.74
CA LEU A 43 -17.42 -4.72 -4.50
C LEU A 43 -16.44 -3.54 -4.54
N LEU A 44 -15.50 -3.54 -5.49
CA LEU A 44 -14.51 -2.49 -5.68
C LEU A 44 -14.87 -1.54 -6.83
N GLU A 45 -16.08 -1.64 -7.38
CA GLU A 45 -16.58 -0.74 -8.41
C GLU A 45 -16.50 0.73 -7.94
N GLY A 46 -16.05 1.62 -8.83
CA GLY A 46 -15.88 3.05 -8.53
C GLY A 46 -14.62 3.40 -7.72
N ILE A 47 -13.84 2.40 -7.28
CA ILE A 47 -12.50 2.61 -6.67
C ILE A 47 -11.43 2.58 -7.77
N SER A 48 -10.88 3.75 -8.07
CA SER A 48 -9.85 3.94 -9.11
C SER A 48 -8.58 4.62 -8.59
N GLY A 49 -8.57 5.02 -7.31
CA GLY A 49 -7.40 5.56 -6.62
C GLY A 49 -6.79 4.55 -5.66
N LEU A 50 -5.46 4.43 -5.67
CA LEU A 50 -4.72 3.63 -4.71
C LEU A 50 -3.82 4.53 -3.86
N HIS A 51 -3.88 4.38 -2.54
CA HIS A 51 -2.97 5.03 -1.61
C HIS A 51 -2.27 3.98 -0.75
N PHE A 52 -0.95 4.05 -0.67
CA PHE A 52 -0.16 3.36 0.35
C PHE A 52 0.89 4.31 0.94
N HIS A 53 1.30 4.06 2.18
CA HIS A 53 2.30 4.86 2.86
C HIS A 53 3.09 3.94 3.78
N THR A 54 4.35 3.67 3.42
CA THR A 54 5.22 2.69 4.10
C THR A 54 6.43 3.32 4.78
N ASN A 55 6.62 4.63 4.62
CA ASN A 55 7.92 5.28 4.81
C ASN A 55 7.88 6.33 5.93
N CYS A 56 9.01 6.57 6.58
CA CYS A 56 9.20 7.69 7.50
C CYS A 56 10.70 8.03 7.54
N ASP A 57 11.03 9.30 7.28
CA ASP A 57 12.40 9.83 7.19
C ASP A 57 13.35 9.04 6.26
N GLU A 58 12.80 8.54 5.14
CA GLU A 58 13.55 7.78 4.14
C GLU A 58 14.50 8.67 3.34
N LYS A 59 15.73 8.20 3.15
CA LYS A 59 16.79 8.91 2.42
C LYS A 59 16.87 8.52 0.95
N ASP A 60 16.26 7.41 0.57
CA ASP A 60 16.25 6.91 -0.80
C ASP A 60 14.92 6.20 -1.13
N PHE A 61 14.80 5.72 -2.37
CA PHE A 61 13.57 5.13 -2.91
C PHE A 61 13.58 3.60 -2.95
N SER A 62 14.55 2.94 -2.31
CA SER A 62 14.66 1.47 -2.33
C SER A 62 13.44 0.79 -1.67
N GLY A 63 13.03 1.28 -0.50
CA GLY A 63 11.83 0.82 0.19
C GLY A 63 10.54 1.04 -0.63
N LEU A 64 10.41 2.21 -1.26
CA LEU A 64 9.29 2.49 -2.18
C LEU A 64 9.24 1.48 -3.33
N LEU A 65 10.38 1.22 -3.98
CA LEU A 65 10.45 0.28 -5.09
C LEU A 65 10.08 -1.15 -4.65
N ALA A 66 10.51 -1.57 -3.47
CA ALA A 66 10.14 -2.85 -2.87
C ALA A 66 8.63 -2.92 -2.59
N THR A 67 8.04 -1.87 -2.02
CA THR A 67 6.59 -1.76 -1.80
C THR A 67 5.80 -1.87 -3.10
N VAL A 68 6.19 -1.14 -4.15
CA VAL A 68 5.49 -1.17 -5.45
C VAL A 68 5.53 -2.57 -6.06
N ARG A 69 6.69 -3.24 -6.01
CA ARG A 69 6.83 -4.63 -6.48
C ARG A 69 5.93 -5.58 -5.68
N HIS A 70 5.94 -5.45 -4.36
CA HIS A 70 5.10 -6.26 -3.48
C HIS A 70 3.60 -6.08 -3.76
N ILE A 71 3.12 -4.84 -3.90
CA ILE A 71 1.72 -4.55 -4.24
C ILE A 71 1.34 -5.18 -5.58
N LYS A 72 2.21 -5.05 -6.59
CA LYS A 72 2.00 -5.66 -7.91
C LYS A 72 1.87 -7.17 -7.83
N ASP A 73 2.63 -7.82 -6.97
CA ASP A 73 2.60 -9.28 -6.82
C ASP A 73 1.40 -9.77 -5.98
N VAL A 74 0.95 -8.98 -4.99
CA VAL A 74 -0.15 -9.37 -4.07
C VAL A 74 -1.55 -9.05 -4.62
N ILE A 75 -1.73 -7.90 -5.28
CA ILE A 75 -3.05 -7.46 -5.82
C ILE A 75 -3.01 -7.10 -7.31
N PRO A 76 -2.43 -7.96 -8.20
CA PRO A 76 -2.23 -7.64 -9.61
C PRO A 76 -3.53 -7.31 -10.35
N ARG A 77 -4.63 -8.00 -10.01
CA ARG A 77 -5.93 -7.82 -10.66
C ARG A 77 -6.53 -6.46 -10.35
N PHE A 78 -6.47 -6.02 -9.08
CA PHE A 78 -6.99 -4.72 -8.65
C PHE A 78 -6.27 -3.55 -9.32
N LEU A 79 -4.96 -3.68 -9.57
CA LEU A 79 -4.19 -2.62 -10.23
C LEU A 79 -4.69 -2.28 -11.65
N LYS A 80 -5.42 -3.19 -12.32
CA LYS A 80 -5.92 -2.96 -13.68
C LYS A 80 -6.96 -1.84 -13.79
N GLN A 81 -7.67 -1.51 -12.72
CA GLN A 81 -8.67 -0.43 -12.70
C GLN A 81 -8.18 0.86 -12.02
N ILE A 82 -6.94 0.86 -11.51
CA ILE A 82 -6.36 2.00 -10.83
C ILE A 82 -5.86 3.01 -11.86
N ASN A 83 -6.39 4.22 -11.78
CA ASN A 83 -6.04 5.35 -12.65
C ASN A 83 -5.17 6.39 -11.95
N GLY A 84 -5.01 6.30 -10.62
CA GLY A 84 -4.19 7.21 -9.84
C GLY A 84 -3.58 6.53 -8.64
N VAL A 85 -2.30 6.80 -8.40
CA VAL A 85 -1.54 6.26 -7.26
C VAL A 85 -0.99 7.39 -6.42
N ASN A 86 -1.23 7.34 -5.11
CA ASN A 86 -0.58 8.16 -4.10
C ASN A 86 0.34 7.27 -3.26
N MET A 87 1.65 7.53 -3.33
CA MET A 87 2.68 6.69 -2.71
C MET A 87 3.08 7.16 -1.30
N GLY A 88 2.28 8.06 -0.70
CA GLY A 88 2.58 8.64 0.59
C GLY A 88 3.74 9.62 0.54
N GLY A 89 4.32 9.89 1.69
CA GLY A 89 5.42 10.84 1.89
C GLY A 89 6.47 10.27 2.82
N GLY A 90 7.17 11.14 3.54
CA GLY A 90 8.25 10.71 4.45
C GLY A 90 9.59 10.50 3.76
N TYR A 91 9.80 11.12 2.59
CA TYR A 91 11.10 11.15 1.91
C TYR A 91 11.81 12.47 2.22
N LEU A 92 13.06 12.37 2.64
CA LEU A 92 13.91 13.53 2.86
C LEU A 92 14.44 14.03 1.51
N ILE A 93 14.26 15.31 1.22
CA ILE A 93 14.88 15.98 0.07
C ILE A 93 16.19 16.57 0.59
N GLN A 94 17.31 16.02 0.12
CA GLN A 94 18.66 16.50 0.45
C GLN A 94 19.24 17.30 -0.71
#